data_AF-A0A3M1TL79-F1
#
_entry.id   AF-A0A3M1TL79-F1
#
_cell.length_a   1.000
_cell.length_b   1.000
_cell.length_c   1.000
_cell.angle_alpha   90.00
_cell.angle_beta   90.00
_cell.angle_gamma   90.00
#
_symmetry.space_group_name_H-M   'P 1'
#
loop_
_entity.id
_entity.type
_entity.pdbx_description
1 polymer ?
#
loop_
_entity_poly.entity_id
_entity_poly.type
_entity_poly.pdbx_seq_one_letter_code
_entity_poly.pdbx_strand_id
1 'polypeptide(L)'
;MVARMVIEVRSDGLRTRARGALEDLVSEQTVAVELPAMTPGQLGAEVGAALGRLLGGSPGLGRAALGALVPERLRRLKRRVLGRPREPAG
;
A
#
# COMPACT_ATOMS: atom_id res chain seq x y z
N MET A 1 -6.80 2.23 17.58
CA MET A 1 -6.16 1.78 16.33
C MET A 1 -4.81 2.45 16.24
N VAL A 2 -3.76 1.70 15.88
CA VAL A 2 -2.40 2.26 15.73
C VAL A 2 -1.91 1.89 14.34
N ALA A 3 -1.60 2.91 13.55
CA ALA A 3 -1.09 2.74 12.20
C ALA A 3 0.37 3.18 12.13
N ARG A 4 1.18 2.45 11.37
CA ARG A 4 2.54 2.83 11.01
C ARG A 4 2.65 2.89 9.50
N MET A 5 3.26 3.95 8.97
CA MET A 5 3.57 4.04 7.55
C MET A 5 5.06 4.27 7.39
N VAL A 6 5.71 3.45 6.56
CA VAL A 6 7.12 3.61 6.20
C VAL A 6 7.20 3.71 4.68
N ILE A 7 7.73 4.82 4.18
CA ILE A 7 7.89 5.06 2.75
C ILE A 7 9.29 5.58 2.44
N GLU A 8 9.86 5.10 1.34
CA GLU A 8 11.01 5.71 0.68
C GLU A 8 10.50 6.77 -0.29
N VAL A 9 11.06 7.98 -0.22
CA VAL A 9 10.76 9.08 -1.14
C VAL A 9 11.97 9.33 -2.01
N ARG A 10 11.79 9.31 -3.33
CA ARG A 10 12.80 9.67 -4.33
C ARG A 10 12.32 10.86 -5.14
N SER A 11 13.18 11.87 -5.30
CA SER A 11 12.91 13.03 -6.15
C SER A 11 14.11 13.30 -7.06
N ASP A 12 13.84 13.55 -8.34
CA ASP A 12 14.85 13.96 -9.33
C ASP A 12 14.73 15.44 -9.74
N GLY A 13 13.93 16.21 -8.99
CA GLY A 13 13.65 17.63 -9.25
C GLY A 13 12.49 17.88 -10.22
N LEU A 14 12.10 16.89 -11.04
CA LEU A 14 10.95 16.97 -11.96
C LEU A 14 9.84 16.00 -11.59
N ARG A 15 10.17 14.91 -10.91
CA ARG A 15 9.27 13.85 -10.50
C ARG A 15 9.60 13.44 -9.08
N THR A 16 8.56 13.16 -8.31
CA THR A 16 8.68 12.55 -7.00
C THR A 16 8.00 11.18 -7.03
N ARG A 17 8.51 10.22 -6.28
CA ARG A 17 7.87 8.91 -6.12
C ARG A 17 8.03 8.48 -4.69
N ALA A 18 6.96 7.98 -4.09
CA ALA A 18 7.02 7.35 -2.79
C ALA A 18 6.53 5.91 -2.86
N ARG A 19 7.26 5.01 -2.20
CA ARG A 19 6.95 3.58 -2.15
C ARG A 19 7.22 3.05 -0.76
N GLY A 20 6.38 2.14 -0.28
CA GLY A 20 6.62 1.49 1.00
C GLY A 20 5.42 0.70 1.45
N ALA A 21 5.14 0.75 2.76
CA ALA A 21 4.07 -0.01 3.37
C ALA A 21 3.32 0.81 4.42
N LEU A 22 2.04 0.48 4.56
CA LEU A 22 1.15 0.93 5.61
C LEU A 22 0.73 -0.28 6.44
N GLU A 23 0.95 -0.20 7.74
CA GLU A 23 0.75 -1.25 8.73
C GLU A 23 -0.33 -0.84 9.73
N ASP A 24 -1.31 -1.71 9.97
CA ASP A 24 -2.18 -1.63 11.16
C ASP A 24 -1.63 -2.62 12.20
N LEU A 25 -1.10 -2.06 13.29
CA LEU A 25 -0.42 -2.84 14.33
C LEU A 25 -1.40 -3.63 15.20
N VAL A 26 -2.70 -3.28 15.20
CA VAL A 26 -3.71 -4.01 15.98
C VAL A 26 -4.15 -5.28 15.27
N SER A 27 -4.27 -5.20 13.94
CA SER A 27 -4.69 -6.35 13.11
C SER A 27 -3.52 -7.09 12.44
N GLU A 28 -2.28 -6.67 12.72
CA GLU A 28 -1.03 -7.15 12.11
C GLU A 28 -1.05 -7.13 10.57
N GLN A 29 -1.82 -6.22 9.98
CA GLN A 29 -1.98 -6.14 8.54
C GLN A 29 -0.99 -5.17 7.93
N THR A 30 -0.35 -5.59 6.85
CA THR A 30 0.59 -4.77 6.09
C THR A 30 0.13 -4.68 4.64
N VAL A 31 0.11 -3.46 4.10
CA VAL A 31 -0.27 -3.18 2.72
C VAL A 31 0.81 -2.36 2.05
N ALA A 32 1.31 -2.84 0.92
CA ALA A 32 2.22 -2.08 0.08
C ALA A 32 1.50 -0.85 -0.52
N VAL A 33 2.15 0.31 -0.45
CA VAL A 33 1.66 1.56 -1.02
C VAL A 33 2.66 2.10 -2.03
N GLU A 34 2.14 2.53 -3.17
CA GLU A 34 2.87 3.35 -4.14
C GLU A 34 2.08 4.64 -4.34
N LEU A 35 2.67 5.76 -3.95
CA LEU A 35 2.05 7.07 -4.05
C LEU A 35 2.70 7.82 -5.22
N PRO A 36 1.99 7.99 -6.34
CA PRO A 36 2.47 8.82 -7.44
C PRO A 36 2.34 10.29 -7.03
N ALA A 37 3.44 11.06 -7.04
CA ALA A 37 3.39 12.48 -6.72
C ALA A 37 4.36 13.27 -7.61
N MET A 38 3.91 14.25 -8.38
CA MET A 38 4.83 15.01 -9.23
C MET A 38 5.65 16.02 -8.39
N THR A 39 5.12 16.45 -7.23
CA THR A 39 5.76 17.41 -6.34
C THR A 39 5.71 16.98 -4.86
N PRO A 40 6.58 17.51 -3.98
CA PRO A 40 6.54 17.22 -2.55
C PRO A 40 5.20 17.57 -1.89
N GLY A 41 4.55 18.67 -2.30
CA GLY A 41 3.24 19.06 -1.78
C GLY A 41 2.15 18.04 -2.12
N GLN A 42 2.16 17.49 -3.34
CA GLN A 42 1.24 16.43 -3.75
C GLN A 42 1.46 15.15 -2.94
N LEU A 43 2.71 14.82 -2.61
CA LEU A 43 3.01 13.65 -1.79
C LEU A 43 2.34 13.73 -0.40
N GLY A 44 2.35 14.90 0.23
CA GLY A 44 1.69 15.11 1.52
C GLY A 44 0.18 14.85 1.46
N ALA A 45 -0.49 15.32 0.41
CA ALA A 45 -1.91 15.08 0.19
C ALA A 45 -2.22 13.59 -0.04
N GLU A 46 -1.42 12.90 -0.85
CA GLU A 46 -1.57 11.46 -1.13
C GLU A 46 -1.35 10.61 0.12
N VAL A 47 -0.35 10.94 0.94
CA VAL A 47 -0.10 10.31 2.24
C VAL A 47 -1.30 10.51 3.18
N GLY A 48 -1.79 11.75 3.30
CA GLY A 48 -2.94 12.07 4.13
C GLY A 48 -4.19 11.29 3.70
N ALA A 49 -4.44 11.17 2.39
CA ALA A 49 -5.54 10.38 1.87
C ALA A 49 -5.38 8.88 2.15
N ALA A 50 -4.17 8.32 2.01
CA ALA A 50 -3.89 6.92 2.32
C ALA A 50 -4.12 6.59 3.81
N LEU A 51 -3.63 7.46 4.70
CA LEU A 51 -3.86 7.35 6.14
C LEU A 51 -5.34 7.50 6.49
N GLY A 52 -6.04 8.48 5.90
CA GLY A 52 -7.46 8.70 6.11
C GLY A 52 -8.32 7.49 5.72
N ARG A 53 -7.95 6.77 4.65
CA ARG A 53 -8.65 5.54 4.24
C ARG A 53 -8.44 4.38 5.22
N LEU A 54 -7.25 4.27 5.80
CA LEU A 54 -6.95 3.27 6.81
C LEU A 54 -7.65 3.58 8.14
N LEU A 55 -7.53 4.83 8.60
CA LEU A 55 -7.98 5.25 9.92
C LEU A 55 -9.48 5.60 9.97
N GLY A 56 -10.05 6.08 8.86
CA GLY A 56 -11.45 6.46 8.73
C GLY A 56 -12.36 5.36 8.20
N GLY A 57 -11.80 4.22 7.77
CA GLY A 57 -12.57 3.07 7.30
C GLY A 57 -12.96 2.13 8.44
N SER A 58 -14.21 1.65 8.43
CA SER A 58 -14.61 0.49 9.24
C SER A 58 -13.65 -0.70 8.96
N PRO A 59 -13.25 -1.52 9.95
CA PRO A 59 -12.16 -2.51 9.83
C PRO A 59 -12.22 -3.44 8.60
N GLY A 60 -13.41 -3.68 8.04
CA GLY A 60 -13.61 -4.46 6.80
C GLY A 60 -13.42 -3.68 5.49
N LEU A 61 -13.67 -2.36 5.47
CA LEU A 61 -13.60 -1.50 4.28
C LEU A 61 -12.18 -1.01 3.99
N GLY A 62 -11.36 -0.79 5.03
CA GLY A 62 -9.94 -0.47 4.87
C GLY A 62 -9.20 -1.54 4.06
N ARG A 63 -9.53 -2.82 4.27
CA ARG A 63 -8.97 -3.98 3.54
C ARG A 63 -9.23 -3.94 2.02
N ALA A 64 -10.42 -3.52 1.60
CA ALA A 64 -10.80 -3.46 0.19
C ALA A 64 -10.18 -2.22 -0.52
N ALA A 65 -10.20 -1.07 0.15
CA ALA A 65 -9.62 0.17 -0.37
C ALA A 65 -8.09 0.09 -0.50
N LEU A 66 -7.42 -0.58 0.44
CA LEU A 66 -5.98 -0.82 0.40
C LEU A 66 -5.57 -1.77 -0.71
N GLY A 67 -6.38 -2.79 -1.01
CA GLY A 67 -6.16 -3.66 -2.16
C GLY A 67 -6.20 -2.91 -3.50
N ALA A 68 -6.90 -1.78 -3.59
CA ALA A 68 -7.00 -0.93 -4.78
C ALA A 68 -5.80 0.03 -4.94
N LEU A 69 -5.05 0.30 -3.87
CA LEU A 69 -3.78 1.05 -3.92
C LEU A 69 -2.59 0.19 -4.38
N VAL A 70 -2.78 -1.12 -4.49
CA VAL A 70 -1.78 -2.04 -5.04
C VAL A 70 -1.81 -1.93 -6.57
N PRO A 71 -0.71 -1.50 -7.22
CA PRO A 71 -0.65 -1.44 -8.68
C PRO A 71 -1.01 -2.78 -9.32
N GLU A 72 -1.75 -2.76 -10.43
CA GLU A 72 -2.19 -3.97 -11.14
C GLU A 72 -1.04 -4.91 -11.52
N ARG A 73 0.17 -4.35 -11.63
CA ARG A 73 1.43 -5.08 -11.83
C ARG A 73 1.81 -5.98 -10.64
N LEU A 74 1.68 -5.48 -9.41
CA LEU A 74 1.92 -6.22 -8.18
C LEU A 74 0.82 -7.26 -7.92
N ARG A 75 -0.44 -6.92 -8.24
CA ARG A 75 -1.56 -7.89 -8.23
C ARG A 75 -1.30 -9.09 -9.16
N ARG A 76 -0.75 -8.85 -10.36
CA ARG A 76 -0.36 -9.92 -11.31
C ARG A 76 0.78 -10.80 -10.78
N LEU A 77 1.80 -10.20 -10.17
CA LEU A 77 2.91 -10.93 -9.56
C LEU A 77 2.46 -11.80 -8.37
N LYS A 78 1.64 -11.24 -7.46
CA LYS A 78 1.08 -11.99 -6.34
C LYS A 78 0.25 -13.18 -6.81
N ARG A 79 -0.58 -13.03 -7.86
CA ARG A 79 -1.33 -14.14 -8.47
C ARG A 79 -0.43 -15.23 -9.07
N ARG A 80 0.70 -14.87 -9.70
CA ARG A 80 1.63 -15.86 -10.26
C ARG A 80 2.41 -16.62 -9.18
N VAL A 81 2.77 -15.95 -8.09
CA VAL A 81 3.62 -16.51 -7.04
C VAL A 81 2.79 -17.25 -5.97
N LEU A 82 1.66 -16.69 -5.52
CA LEU A 82 0.76 -17.35 -4.57
C LEU A 82 -0.32 -18.22 -5.23
N GLY A 83 -0.52 -18.13 -6.55
CA GLY A 83 -1.49 -18.95 -7.27
C GLY A 83 -0.98 -20.33 -7.67
N ARG A 84 0.22 -20.73 -7.24
CA ARG A 84 0.66 -22.11 -7.35
C ARG A 84 0.27 -22.84 -6.06
N PRO A 85 -0.81 -23.65 -6.04
CA PRO A 85 -1.00 -24.55 -4.92
C PRO A 85 0.25 -25.43 -4.83
N ARG A 86 0.86 -25.51 -3.65
CA ARG A 86 1.76 -26.61 -3.33
C ARG A 86 0.92 -27.86 -3.47
N GLU A 87 1.13 -28.64 -4.54
CA GLU A 87 0.65 -30.00 -4.56
C GLU A 87 1.27 -30.71 -3.35
N PRO A 88 0.47 -31.38 -2.50
CA PRO A 88 1.03 -32.22 -1.47
C PRO A 88 1.76 -33.38 -2.19
N ALA A 89 3.05 -33.52 -1.92
CA ALA A 89 3.82 -34.67 -2.33
C ALA A 89 3.17 -35.92 -1.68
N GLY A 90 2.55 -36.74 -2.52
CA GLY A 90 2.15 -38.11 -2.19
C GLY A 90 3.18 -39.10 -2.73
#